data_AF-A0A6H9WJG5-F1
#
_entry.id   AF-A0A6H9WJG5-F1
#
_cell.length_a   1.000
_cell.length_b   1.000
_cell.length_c   1.000
_cell.angle_alpha   90.00
_cell.angle_beta   90.00
_cell.angle_gamma   90.00
#
_symmetry.space_group_name_H-M   'P 1'
#
loop_
_entity.id
_entity.type
_entity.pdbx_description
1 polymer ?
#
loop_
_entity_poly.entity_id
_entity_poly.type
_entity_poly.pdbx_seq_one_letter_code
_entity_poly.pdbx_strand_id
1 'polypeptide(L)'
;MSAPTLQASLPDTGWRDITGLLENGWTASPGHPGLRIRRIGALVSVQGEGLVPGTSTSLAVLPTGFKATGRAAASAYIGSGTLPIYGRAIGGAVQCNNTTSPAAWRDLTVNFFTTDPWPTVLPGLPA
;
A
#
# COMPACT_ATOMS: atom_id res chain seq x y z
N MET A 1 19.29 -15.05 38.37
CA MET A 1 18.35 -14.19 37.62
C MET A 1 19.00 -13.87 36.29
N SER A 2 18.57 -14.52 35.21
CA SER A 2 19.12 -14.29 33.88
C SER A 2 18.53 -12.99 33.31
N ALA A 3 19.38 -12.13 32.76
CA ALA A 3 18.93 -10.87 32.16
C ALA A 3 17.99 -11.16 30.96
N PRO A 4 16.92 -10.36 30.77
CA PRO A 4 16.05 -10.50 29.62
C PRO A 4 16.88 -10.29 28.34
N THR A 5 16.87 -11.29 27.47
CA THR A 5 17.51 -11.20 26.15
C THR A 5 16.74 -10.16 25.34
N LEU A 6 17.43 -9.10 24.88
CA LEU A 6 16.86 -8.10 23.98
C LEU A 6 16.26 -8.81 22.75
N GLN A 7 14.95 -8.74 22.63
CA GLN A 7 14.21 -9.29 21.48
C GLN A 7 14.72 -8.58 20.22
N ALA A 8 15.24 -9.33 19.25
CA ALA A 8 15.66 -8.77 17.97
C ALA A 8 14.48 -8.00 17.36
N SER A 9 14.70 -6.74 17.00
CA SER A 9 13.71 -5.98 16.25
C SER A 9 13.43 -6.72 14.93
N LEU A 10 12.15 -6.83 14.56
CA LEU A 10 11.78 -7.42 13.28
C LEU A 10 12.45 -6.62 12.14
N PRO A 11 12.91 -7.29 11.07
CA PRO A 11 13.48 -6.59 9.93
C PRO A 11 12.46 -5.66 9.31
N ASP A 12 12.92 -4.53 8.79
CA ASP A 12 12.12 -3.46 8.23
C ASP A 12 12.69 -3.04 6.88
N THR A 13 11.84 -2.95 5.87
CA THR A 13 12.24 -2.53 4.52
C THR A 13 12.39 -1.01 4.39
N GLY A 14 11.95 -0.25 5.40
CA GLY A 14 11.64 1.17 5.25
C GLY A 14 10.43 1.39 4.32
N TRP A 15 9.99 2.65 4.20
CA TRP A 15 9.02 3.03 3.18
C TRP A 15 9.68 3.03 1.81
N ARG A 16 8.98 2.44 0.84
CA ARG A 16 9.38 2.34 -0.56
C ARG A 16 8.35 3.02 -1.44
N ASP A 17 8.79 3.92 -2.30
CA ASP A 17 7.96 4.55 -3.32
C ASP A 17 7.75 3.56 -4.47
N ILE A 18 6.50 3.13 -4.62
CA ILE A 18 6.05 2.22 -5.66
C ILE A 18 5.04 2.89 -6.59
N THR A 19 5.05 4.21 -6.68
CA THR A 19 4.16 4.99 -7.57
C THR A 19 4.32 4.59 -9.03
N GLY A 20 5.52 4.18 -9.44
CA GLY A 20 5.77 3.62 -10.78
C GLY A 20 5.06 2.29 -11.07
N LEU A 21 4.46 1.63 -10.07
CA LEU A 21 3.66 0.42 -10.23
C LEU A 21 2.16 0.69 -10.41
N LEU A 22 1.73 1.95 -10.40
CA LEU A 22 0.34 2.31 -10.69
C LEU A 22 -0.03 1.85 -12.11
N GLU A 23 -1.20 1.22 -12.24
CA GLU A 23 -1.71 0.67 -13.49
C GLU A 23 -3.11 1.19 -13.82
N ASN A 24 -3.68 0.80 -14.96
CA ASN A 24 -5.05 1.14 -15.35
C ASN A 24 -5.37 2.65 -15.34
N GLY A 25 -4.38 3.49 -15.64
CA GLY A 25 -4.52 4.94 -15.68
C GLY A 25 -4.57 5.61 -14.30
N TRP A 26 -4.32 4.89 -13.21
CA TRP A 26 -4.07 5.52 -11.92
C TRP A 26 -2.78 6.33 -11.98
N THR A 27 -2.80 7.52 -11.37
CA THR A 27 -1.62 8.38 -11.24
C THR A 27 -1.54 8.98 -9.85
N ALA A 28 -0.43 9.63 -9.53
CA ALA A 28 -0.28 10.46 -8.34
C ALA A 28 -0.35 11.93 -8.72
N SER A 29 -1.04 12.72 -7.91
CA SER A 29 -1.13 14.15 -8.09
C SER A 29 0.21 14.85 -7.81
N PRO A 30 0.54 15.91 -8.55
CA PRO A 30 1.74 16.68 -8.29
C PRO A 30 1.80 17.16 -6.83
N GLY A 31 2.96 16.99 -6.19
CA GLY A 31 3.19 17.39 -4.80
C GLY A 31 2.76 16.36 -3.75
N HIS A 32 2.22 15.21 -4.14
CA HIS A 32 1.89 14.12 -3.21
C HIS A 32 2.84 12.94 -3.33
N PRO A 33 3.07 12.19 -2.23
CA PRO A 33 3.92 10.99 -2.21
C PRO A 33 3.46 9.83 -3.12
N GLY A 34 2.22 9.84 -3.62
CA GLY A 34 1.71 8.76 -4.47
C GLY A 34 1.50 7.46 -3.70
N LEU A 35 2.00 6.34 -4.22
CA LEU A 35 1.84 5.02 -3.61
C LEU A 35 3.14 4.55 -2.98
N ARG A 36 3.10 4.19 -1.69
CA ARG A 36 4.23 3.66 -0.95
C ARG A 36 3.91 2.39 -0.18
N ILE A 37 4.94 1.59 0.08
CA ILE A 37 4.83 0.32 0.78
C ILE A 37 5.95 0.12 1.79
N ARG A 38 5.66 -0.57 2.90
CA ARG A 38 6.64 -0.98 3.92
C ARG A 38 6.28 -2.34 4.45
N ARG A 39 7.29 -3.16 4.79
CA ARG A 39 7.12 -4.43 5.49
C ARG A 39 7.98 -4.43 6.76
N ILE A 40 7.35 -4.76 7.89
CA ILE A 40 8.02 -4.97 9.19
C ILE A 40 7.69 -6.40 9.64
N GLY A 41 8.66 -7.30 9.60
CA GLY A 41 8.43 -8.73 9.81
C GLY A 41 7.37 -9.29 8.85
N ALA A 42 6.21 -9.71 9.35
CA ALA A 42 5.10 -10.20 8.53
C ALA A 42 4.05 -9.13 8.18
N LEU A 43 4.11 -7.95 8.81
CA LEU A 43 3.15 -6.88 8.59
C LEU A 43 3.56 -6.05 7.37
N VAL A 44 2.66 -5.90 6.41
CA VAL A 44 2.79 -5.02 5.25
C VAL A 44 1.82 -3.86 5.40
N SER A 45 2.34 -2.65 5.21
CA SER A 45 1.58 -1.41 5.15
C SER A 45 1.70 -0.82 3.75
N VAL A 46 0.56 -0.55 3.12
CA VAL A 46 0.48 0.21 1.86
C VAL A 46 -0.21 1.52 2.16
N GLN A 47 0.39 2.62 1.72
CA GLN A 47 -0.21 3.95 1.81
C GLN A 47 -0.28 4.58 0.43
N GLY A 48 -1.43 5.16 0.13
CA GLY A 48 -1.64 6.00 -1.03
C GLY A 48 -1.96 7.40 -0.56
N GLU A 49 -1.37 8.40 -1.18
CA GLU A 49 -1.68 9.81 -0.93
C GLU A 49 -1.74 10.55 -2.26
N GLY A 50 -2.75 11.38 -2.46
CA GLY A 50 -2.87 12.16 -3.68
C GLY A 50 -3.19 11.30 -4.92
N LEU A 51 -3.77 10.12 -4.78
CA LEU A 51 -3.99 9.22 -5.91
C LEU A 51 -5.16 9.69 -6.79
N VAL A 52 -4.94 9.79 -8.09
CA VAL A 52 -5.95 10.15 -9.09
C VAL A 52 -6.57 8.88 -9.66
N PRO A 53 -7.91 8.74 -9.68
CA PRO A 53 -8.58 7.54 -10.15
C PRO A 53 -8.28 7.20 -11.62
N GLY A 54 -7.99 5.92 -11.86
CA GLY A 54 -7.90 5.34 -13.20
C GLY A 54 -9.22 4.77 -13.73
N THR A 55 -9.14 3.93 -14.75
CA THR A 55 -10.30 3.29 -15.43
C THR A 55 -10.75 1.99 -14.77
N SER A 56 -9.99 1.46 -13.80
CA SER A 56 -10.26 0.21 -13.10
C SER A 56 -10.13 0.36 -11.59
N THR A 57 -10.78 -0.51 -10.81
CA THR A 57 -10.57 -0.56 -9.36
C THR A 57 -9.20 -1.11 -8.97
N SER A 58 -8.51 -1.81 -9.87
CA SER A 58 -7.14 -2.29 -9.63
C SER A 58 -6.16 -1.13 -9.78
N LEU A 59 -5.47 -0.83 -8.68
CA LEU A 59 -4.59 0.33 -8.54
C LEU A 59 -3.13 -0.02 -8.84
N ALA A 60 -2.64 -1.12 -8.27
CA ALA A 60 -1.28 -1.63 -8.49
C ALA A 60 -1.21 -3.12 -8.16
N VAL A 61 -0.33 -3.84 -8.86
CA VAL A 61 0.09 -5.19 -8.48
C VAL A 61 1.29 -5.10 -7.53
N LEU A 62 1.15 -5.69 -6.35
CA LEU A 62 2.18 -5.76 -5.35
C LEU A 62 3.27 -6.79 -5.71
N PRO A 63 4.54 -6.44 -5.49
CA PRO A 63 5.67 -7.34 -5.75
C PRO A 63 5.66 -8.53 -4.78
N THR A 64 6.29 -9.62 -5.20
CA THR A 64 6.57 -10.78 -4.33
C THR A 64 7.32 -10.32 -3.08
N GLY A 65 6.96 -10.87 -1.93
CA GLY A 65 7.46 -10.42 -0.63
C GLY A 65 6.50 -9.44 0.07
N PHE A 66 5.46 -8.99 -0.62
CA PHE A 66 4.50 -8.01 -0.09
C PHE A 66 3.05 -8.39 -0.39
N LYS A 67 2.78 -9.58 -0.92
CA LYS A 67 1.41 -9.97 -1.27
C LYS A 67 0.62 -10.35 -0.02
N ALA A 68 -0.62 -9.90 0.06
CA ALA A 68 -1.51 -10.29 1.14
C ALA A 68 -1.83 -11.79 1.08
N THR A 69 -1.78 -12.48 2.22
CA THR A 69 -2.17 -13.90 2.31
C THR A 69 -3.67 -14.13 2.08
N GLY A 70 -4.48 -13.07 2.21
CA GLY A 70 -5.92 -13.10 1.99
C GLY A 70 -6.47 -11.75 1.56
N ARG A 71 -7.73 -11.47 1.91
CA ARG A 71 -8.36 -10.18 1.70
C ARG A 71 -8.20 -9.31 2.94
N ALA A 72 -7.58 -8.14 2.77
CA ALA A 72 -7.55 -7.10 3.79
C ALA A 72 -8.36 -5.89 3.32
N ALA A 73 -9.28 -5.43 4.16
CA ALA A 73 -10.01 -4.20 3.91
C ALA A 73 -9.17 -2.99 4.33
N ALA A 74 -9.39 -1.86 3.65
CA ALA A 74 -8.79 -0.59 3.96
C ALA A 74 -9.82 0.53 3.91
N SER A 75 -9.63 1.50 4.79
CA SER A 75 -10.28 2.79 4.67
C SER A 75 -9.51 3.61 3.64
N ALA A 76 -10.23 4.19 2.69
CA ALA A 76 -9.74 5.21 1.79
C ALA A 76 -10.65 6.43 1.85
N TYR A 77 -10.09 7.61 1.64
CA TYR A 77 -10.78 8.89 1.74
C TYR A 77 -10.70 9.65 0.42
N ILE A 78 -11.74 10.42 0.13
CA ILE A 78 -11.82 11.34 -1.01
C ILE A 78 -11.62 12.77 -0.49
N GLY A 79 -10.54 13.44 -0.89
CA GLY A 79 -10.33 14.86 -0.58
C GLY A 79 -10.57 15.25 0.89
N SER A 80 -11.13 16.45 1.14
CA SER A 80 -11.32 17.08 2.46
C SER A 80 -12.38 16.41 3.37
N GLY A 81 -12.68 15.12 3.18
CA GLY A 81 -13.30 14.31 4.24
C GLY A 81 -14.71 13.80 4.00
N THR A 82 -15.14 13.52 2.77
CA THR A 82 -16.45 12.88 2.54
C THR A 82 -16.34 11.55 1.80
N LEU A 83 -17.00 10.54 2.39
CA LEU A 83 -17.14 9.10 2.04
C LEU A 83 -15.94 8.18 2.33
N PRO A 84 -16.15 7.09 3.10
CA PRO A 84 -15.22 5.98 3.13
C PRO A 84 -15.30 5.24 1.79
N ILE A 85 -14.26 5.35 0.98
CA ILE A 85 -14.01 4.38 -0.07
C ILE A 85 -13.43 3.12 0.56
N TYR A 86 -13.77 1.98 -0.01
CA TYR A 86 -13.14 0.72 0.32
C TYR A 86 -11.87 0.53 -0.52
N GLY A 87 -10.72 0.65 0.13
CA GLY A 87 -9.48 0.05 -0.34
C GLY A 87 -9.48 -1.44 0.00
N ARG A 88 -8.74 -2.26 -0.75
CA ARG A 88 -8.46 -3.64 -0.35
C ARG A 88 -7.15 -4.16 -0.95
N ALA A 89 -6.48 -5.02 -0.21
CA ALA A 89 -5.42 -5.87 -0.75
C ALA A 89 -5.95 -7.29 -0.92
N ILE A 90 -5.82 -7.88 -2.12
CA ILE A 90 -6.26 -9.25 -2.43
C ILE A 90 -5.25 -9.91 -3.36
N GLY A 91 -4.69 -11.05 -2.94
CA GLY A 91 -3.92 -11.94 -3.84
C GLY A 91 -2.69 -11.29 -4.50
N GLY A 92 -2.23 -10.16 -3.96
CA GLY A 92 -1.14 -9.38 -4.53
C GLY A 92 -1.56 -8.18 -5.37
N ALA A 93 -2.83 -7.76 -5.37
CA ALA A 93 -3.24 -6.46 -5.93
C ALA A 93 -3.75 -5.53 -4.82
N VAL A 94 -3.48 -4.24 -4.95
CA VAL A 94 -4.16 -3.18 -4.20
C VAL A 94 -5.25 -2.63 -5.07
N GLN A 95 -6.44 -2.49 -4.51
CA GLN A 95 -7.61 -2.01 -5.20
C GLN A 95 -8.23 -0.85 -4.43
N CYS A 96 -8.75 0.12 -5.16
CA CYS A 96 -9.44 1.28 -4.62
C CYS A 96 -10.76 1.44 -5.40
N ASN A 97 -11.88 1.38 -4.68
CA ASN A 97 -13.21 1.50 -5.30
C ASN A 97 -13.53 2.97 -5.66
N ASN A 98 -14.61 3.19 -6.42
CA ASN A 98 -15.11 4.50 -6.82
C ASN A 98 -14.15 5.30 -7.73
N THR A 99 -13.99 4.77 -8.96
CA THR A 99 -13.26 5.41 -10.06
C THR A 99 -14.04 6.54 -10.75
N THR A 100 -15.33 6.70 -10.44
CA THR A 100 -16.24 7.63 -11.14
C THR A 100 -16.18 9.08 -10.66
N SER A 101 -15.38 9.40 -9.65
CA SER A 101 -15.20 10.78 -9.15
C SER A 101 -13.80 11.31 -9.50
N PRO A 102 -13.60 11.81 -10.74
CA PRO A 102 -12.28 12.14 -11.31
C PRO A 102 -11.61 13.38 -10.68
N ALA A 103 -12.35 14.25 -10.01
CA ALA A 103 -11.85 15.54 -9.54
C ALA A 103 -11.25 15.53 -8.13
N ALA A 104 -11.25 14.40 -7.43
CA ALA A 104 -10.72 14.32 -6.08
C ALA A 104 -9.58 13.33 -6.01
N TRP A 105 -8.59 13.64 -5.18
CA TRP A 105 -7.52 12.71 -4.86
C TRP A 105 -7.97 11.70 -3.82
N ARG A 106 -7.25 10.59 -3.71
CA ARG A 106 -7.52 9.52 -2.76
C ARG A 106 -6.34 9.32 -1.83
N ASP A 107 -6.66 9.24 -0.55
CA ASP A 107 -5.73 8.79 0.47
C ASP A 107 -6.19 7.42 0.95
N LEU A 108 -5.26 6.48 1.04
CA LEU A 108 -5.52 5.06 1.25
C LEU A 108 -4.52 4.55 2.28
N THR A 109 -4.96 3.73 3.23
CA THR A 109 -4.05 2.95 4.07
C THR A 109 -4.57 1.52 4.21
N VAL A 110 -3.79 0.54 3.75
CA VAL A 110 -4.03 -0.88 3.99
C VAL A 110 -2.93 -1.45 4.86
N ASN A 111 -3.31 -2.20 5.90
CA ASN A 111 -2.39 -3.01 6.67
C ASN A 111 -2.82 -4.48 6.59
N PHE A 112 -1.89 -5.38 6.33
CA PHE A 112 -2.18 -6.81 6.23
C PHE A 112 -0.94 -7.66 6.51
N PHE A 113 -1.16 -8.93 6.84
CA PHE A 113 -0.07 -9.89 6.98
C PHE A 113 0.25 -10.57 5.65
N THR A 114 1.54 -10.84 5.44
CA THR A 114 2.06 -11.63 4.32
C THR A 114 2.76 -12.87 4.83
N THR A 115 2.63 -13.96 4.07
CA THR A 115 3.39 -15.20 4.20
C THR A 115 4.47 -15.33 3.15
N ASP A 116 4.63 -14.34 2.27
CA ASP A 116 5.69 -14.35 1.27
C ASP A 116 7.07 -14.38 1.97
N PRO A 117 8.06 -15.09 1.40
CA PRO A 117 9.45 -14.99 1.83
C PRO A 117 9.91 -13.55 1.93
N TRP A 118 10.89 -13.27 2.79
CA TRP A 118 11.47 -11.93 2.88
C TRP A 118 12.08 -11.54 1.52
N PRO A 119 11.80 -10.35 0.98
CA PRO A 119 12.30 -9.95 -0.34
C PRO A 119 13.83 -9.84 -0.34
N THR A 120 14.47 -10.39 -1.37
CA THR A 120 15.90 -10.21 -1.63
C THR A 120 16.20 -8.91 -2.40
N VAL A 121 15.20 -8.35 -3.08
CA VAL A 121 15.24 -7.06 -3.76
C VAL A 121 14.03 -6.25 -3.32
N LEU A 122 14.27 -5.03 -2.85
CA LEU A 122 13.19 -4.13 -2.43
C LEU A 122 12.57 -3.45 -3.66
N PRO A 123 11.25 -3.30 -3.72
CA PRO A 123 10.60 -2.60 -4.81
C PRO A 123 10.85 -1.09 -4.71
N GLY A 124 10.75 -0.43 -5.87
CA GLY A 124 10.74 1.02 -5.91
C GLY A 124 12.00 1.68 -5.39
N LEU A 125 11.88 2.95 -5.03
CA LEU A 125 12.95 3.76 -4.42
C LEU A 125 12.67 3.97 -2.93
N PRO A 126 13.65 4.33 -2.08
CA PRO A 126 13.36 4.84 -0.74
C PRO A 126 12.39 6.04 -0.83
N ALA A 127 11.32 6.04 -0.03
CA ALA A 127 10.30 7.11 0.02
C ALA A 127 10.54 8.10 1.17
#